data_AF-A0A3Q0ILI3-F1
#
_entry.id   AF-A0A3Q0ILI3-F1
#
_cell.length_a   1.000
_cell.length_b   1.000
_cell.length_c   1.000
_cell.angle_alpha   90.00
_cell.angle_beta   90.00
_cell.angle_gamma   90.00
#
_symmetry.space_group_name_H-M   'P 1'
#
loop_
_entity.id
_entity.type
_entity.pdbx_description
1 polymer ?
#
loop_
_entity_poly.entity_id
_entity_poly.type
_entity_poly.pdbx_seq_one_letter_code
_entity_poly.pdbx_strand_id
1 'polypeptide(L)'
;MAALVINKVDSLKKKRFLLDMARILTNDTLKKITDDLKSIKYIPETEKALEKRISESRGYSNFNDIFMVSALEGTGIDDLRNFLLSQAKTSPWLFSQEIFTDQDPVVIIEDTVRARMLNDLPQEVPYRAGVQVEYLDFDREQPMCVCLIECPNQRVERVVTGPGGLKIRRIATTVYLLRMADLLLVQSLSGVDSSVGELSVMEPSYGIKKKRQKE
;
A
#
# COMPACT_ATOMS: atom_id res chain seq x y z
N MET A 1 8.15 16.31 18.75
CA MET A 1 8.25 17.06 17.47
C MET A 1 7.30 16.40 16.50
N ALA A 2 6.45 17.15 15.82
CA ALA A 2 5.53 16.59 14.83
C ALA A 2 5.91 17.10 13.44
N ALA A 3 5.89 16.22 12.44
CA ALA A 3 6.12 16.56 11.04
C ALA A 3 4.87 16.24 10.23
N LEU A 4 4.54 17.11 9.27
CA LEU A 4 3.43 16.89 8.35
C LEU A 4 3.98 16.32 7.03
N VAL A 5 3.60 15.09 6.69
CA VAL A 5 3.98 14.46 5.41
C VAL A 5 2.77 14.43 4.50
N ILE A 6 2.88 15.09 3.34
CA ILE A 6 1.83 15.13 2.31
C ILE A 6 2.33 14.30 1.13
N ASN A 7 1.69 13.16 0.89
CA ASN A 7 1.97 12.34 -0.28
C ASN A 7 1.18 12.87 -1.48
N LYS A 8 1.89 13.39 -2.48
CA LYS A 8 1.40 14.08 -3.69
C LYS A 8 0.55 13.21 -4.63
N VAL A 9 0.27 11.96 -4.26
CA VAL A 9 -0.54 11.02 -5.05
C VAL A 9 -1.96 11.53 -5.29
N ASP A 10 -2.47 12.41 -4.43
CA ASP A 10 -3.85 12.89 -4.50
C ASP A 10 -4.00 14.08 -5.44
N SER A 11 -4.20 13.83 -6.74
CA SER A 11 -4.91 14.69 -7.72
C SER A 11 -4.49 16.18 -7.86
N LEU A 12 -3.55 16.69 -7.07
CA LEU A 12 -3.23 18.10 -6.87
C LEU A 12 -1.90 18.41 -7.54
N LYS A 13 -1.94 18.49 -8.87
CA LYS A 13 -0.75 18.75 -9.70
C LYS A 13 -0.22 20.18 -9.59
N LYS A 14 -1.04 21.14 -9.12
CA LYS A 14 -0.68 22.56 -9.10
C LYS A 14 -0.07 22.94 -7.74
N LYS A 15 1.17 23.41 -7.78
CA LYS A 15 1.96 23.89 -6.62
C LYS A 15 1.18 24.86 -5.71
N ARG A 16 0.37 25.76 -6.28
CA ARG A 16 -0.46 26.71 -5.53
C ARG A 16 -1.41 26.04 -4.53
N PHE A 17 -2.13 25.01 -4.95
CA PHE A 17 -3.14 24.37 -4.09
C PHE A 17 -2.50 23.56 -2.96
N LEU A 18 -1.31 23.00 -3.20
CA LEU A 18 -0.54 22.30 -2.17
C LEU A 18 -0.05 23.25 -1.08
N LEU A 19 0.39 24.46 -1.47
CA LEU A 19 0.84 25.48 -0.54
C LEU A 19 -0.33 26.05 0.28
N ASP A 20 -1.46 26.31 -0.35
CA ASP A 20 -2.67 26.77 0.35
C ASP A 20 -3.19 25.72 1.34
N MET A 21 -3.19 24.43 0.95
CA MET A 21 -3.55 23.33 1.86
C MET A 21 -2.57 23.21 3.03
N ALA A 22 -1.27 23.33 2.78
CA ALA A 22 -0.26 23.30 3.83
C ALA A 22 -0.47 24.44 4.84
N ARG A 23 -0.77 25.65 4.36
CA ARG A 23 -1.12 26.82 5.20
C ARG A 23 -2.33 26.55 6.09
N ILE A 24 -3.43 26.08 5.50
CA ILE A 24 -4.67 25.76 6.21
C ILE A 24 -4.42 24.67 7.27
N LEU A 25 -3.73 23.59 6.93
CA LEU A 25 -3.50 22.46 7.84
C LEU A 25 -2.57 22.82 9.02
N THR A 26 -1.70 23.80 8.83
CA THR A 26 -0.71 24.24 9.82
C THR A 26 -1.07 25.55 10.51
N ASN A 27 -2.24 26.13 10.25
CA ASN A 27 -2.64 27.45 10.76
C ASN A 27 -1.58 28.54 10.53
N ASP A 28 -0.89 28.51 9.38
CA ASP A 28 0.21 29.45 9.05
C ASP A 28 1.35 29.51 10.10
N THR A 29 1.53 28.51 10.96
CA THR A 29 2.57 28.56 12.02
C THR A 29 3.99 28.34 11.47
N LEU A 30 4.13 27.89 10.23
CA LEU A 30 5.41 27.55 9.62
C LEU A 30 5.99 28.69 8.78
N LYS A 31 6.92 29.43 9.41
CA LYS A 31 7.62 30.61 8.85
C LYS A 31 8.60 30.33 7.71
N LYS A 32 8.90 29.05 7.37
CA LYS A 32 9.89 28.71 6.32
C LYS A 32 9.31 28.76 4.89
N ILE A 33 7.99 28.78 4.72
CA ILE A 33 7.34 28.78 3.39
C ILE A 33 6.97 30.22 2.96
N THR A 34 7.06 31.20 3.86
CA THR A 34 6.40 32.50 3.70
C THR A 34 7.14 33.54 2.85
N ASP A 35 8.40 33.33 2.46
CA ASP A 35 9.13 34.40 1.77
C ASP A 35 8.88 34.50 0.26
N ASP A 36 8.31 33.47 -0.39
CA ASP A 36 8.05 33.47 -1.85
C ASP A 36 6.60 33.76 -2.25
N LEU A 37 5.70 34.10 -1.31
CA LEU A 37 4.25 34.14 -1.59
C LEU A 37 3.54 35.39 -1.04
N LYS A 38 4.14 36.57 -1.23
CA LYS A 38 3.50 37.85 -0.86
C LYS A 38 2.43 38.35 -1.84
N SER A 39 2.05 37.60 -2.87
CA SER A 39 1.00 38.03 -3.79
C SER A 39 0.31 36.88 -4.51
N ILE A 40 -0.65 36.22 -3.86
CA ILE A 40 -1.64 35.41 -4.58
C ILE A 40 -3.02 35.73 -3.97
N LYS A 41 -3.90 36.31 -4.80
CA LYS A 41 -5.29 36.64 -4.47
C LYS A 41 -6.19 35.46 -4.88
N TYR A 42 -6.91 34.89 -3.92
CA TYR A 42 -7.94 33.86 -4.09
C TYR A 42 -9.30 34.51 -4.32
N ILE A 43 -10.14 33.98 -5.22
CA ILE A 43 -11.51 34.45 -5.47
C ILE A 43 -12.39 33.25 -5.95
N PRO A 44 -13.74 33.32 -5.92
CA PRO A 44 -14.59 32.92 -4.79
C PRO A 44 -15.75 32.00 -5.26
N GLU A 45 -16.44 31.33 -4.32
CA GLU A 45 -17.91 31.16 -4.35
C GLU A 45 -18.48 30.32 -3.20
N THR A 46 -17.67 29.97 -2.20
CA THR A 46 -18.19 29.46 -0.92
C THR A 46 -17.43 30.07 0.26
N GLU A 47 -16.96 31.31 0.12
CA GLU A 47 -16.13 32.04 1.11
C GLU A 47 -16.75 31.96 2.52
N LYS A 48 -18.02 32.33 2.69
CA LYS A 48 -18.71 32.29 3.98
C LYS A 48 -18.94 30.88 4.57
N ALA A 49 -19.10 29.86 3.73
CA ALA A 49 -19.38 28.50 4.17
C ALA A 49 -18.09 27.72 4.48
N LEU A 50 -17.03 27.99 3.72
CA LEU A 50 -15.68 27.47 3.98
C LEU A 50 -15.03 28.21 5.16
N GLU A 51 -15.17 29.52 5.29
CA GLU A 51 -14.67 30.29 6.44
C GLU A 51 -15.22 29.77 7.75
N LYS A 52 -16.53 29.46 7.81
CA LYS A 52 -17.13 28.88 9.01
C LYS A 52 -16.51 27.51 9.35
N ARG A 53 -16.38 26.61 8.37
CA ARG A 53 -15.78 25.28 8.58
C ARG A 53 -14.28 25.32 8.84
N ILE A 54 -13.55 26.28 8.28
CA ILE A 54 -12.11 26.51 8.52
C ILE A 54 -11.91 27.17 9.90
N SER A 55 -12.78 28.09 10.31
CA SER A 55 -12.75 28.68 11.65
C SER A 55 -13.11 27.69 12.76
N GLU A 56 -13.95 26.70 12.43
CA GLU A 56 -14.33 25.59 13.32
C GLU A 56 -13.31 24.44 13.25
N SER A 57 -12.58 24.30 12.14
CA SER A 57 -11.49 23.33 11.95
C SER A 57 -10.21 23.88 12.56
N ARG A 58 -9.81 23.30 13.69
CA ARG A 58 -8.48 23.55 14.24
C ARG A 58 -7.46 22.80 13.38
N GLY A 59 -6.74 23.50 12.50
CA GLY A 59 -5.47 22.98 11.97
C GLY A 59 -4.53 22.63 13.12
N TYR A 60 -3.56 21.75 12.87
CA TYR A 60 -2.63 21.34 13.92
C TYR A 60 -1.45 22.32 13.95
N SER A 61 -1.44 23.19 14.96
CA SER A 61 -0.41 24.23 15.12
C SER A 61 0.98 23.72 15.49
N ASN A 62 1.10 22.43 15.84
CA ASN A 62 2.30 21.86 16.47
C ASN A 62 3.21 21.12 15.48
N PHE A 63 3.03 21.32 14.17
CA PHE A 63 3.96 20.82 13.19
C PHE A 63 5.20 21.72 13.11
N ASN A 64 6.37 21.10 13.06
CA ASN A 64 7.66 21.78 12.98
C ASN A 64 8.18 21.88 11.53
N ASP A 65 7.89 20.87 10.71
CA ASP A 65 8.35 20.77 9.32
C ASP A 65 7.26 20.12 8.45
N ILE A 66 7.24 20.48 7.15
CA ILE A 66 6.35 19.91 6.13
C ILE A 66 7.18 19.24 5.05
N PHE A 67 6.82 18.01 4.70
CA PHE A 67 7.41 17.25 3.59
C PHE A 67 6.35 16.99 2.53
N MET A 68 6.62 17.41 1.30
CA MET A 68 5.80 17.07 0.13
C MET A 68 6.53 15.97 -0.63
N VAL A 69 5.98 14.76 -0.60
CA VAL A 69 6.64 13.57 -1.16
C VAL A 69 5.77 12.92 -2.23
N SER A 70 6.36 12.14 -3.13
CA SER A 70 5.64 11.25 -4.04
C SER A 70 6.24 9.87 -3.86
N ALA A 71 5.54 9.00 -3.14
CA ALA A 71 6.01 7.63 -2.91
C ALA A 71 6.16 6.86 -4.24
N LEU A 72 5.30 7.15 -5.22
CA LEU A 72 5.30 6.51 -6.53
C LEU A 72 6.46 6.98 -7.42
N GLU A 73 6.73 8.30 -7.44
CA GLU A 73 7.78 8.88 -8.31
C GLU A 73 9.15 8.96 -7.61
N GLY A 74 9.23 8.64 -6.31
CA GLY A 74 10.44 8.76 -5.52
C GLY A 74 10.76 10.18 -5.04
N THR A 75 9.99 11.21 -5.44
CA THR A 75 10.34 12.61 -5.16
C THR A 75 10.15 12.95 -3.68
N GLY A 76 11.13 13.62 -3.06
CA GLY A 76 11.05 14.09 -1.66
C GLY A 76 11.19 12.99 -0.60
N ILE A 77 11.39 11.73 -1.00
CA ILE A 77 11.58 10.61 -0.06
C ILE A 77 12.93 10.73 0.68
N ASP A 78 14.00 11.12 -0.02
CA ASP A 78 15.32 11.25 0.59
C ASP A 78 15.37 12.38 1.64
N ASP A 79 14.70 13.50 1.39
CA ASP A 79 14.59 14.60 2.36
C ASP A 79 13.87 14.15 3.64
N LEU A 80 12.77 13.41 3.47
CA LEU A 80 12.04 12.82 4.59
C LEU A 80 12.90 11.78 5.34
N ARG A 81 13.63 10.91 4.62
CA ARG A 81 14.53 9.92 5.22
C ARG A 81 15.61 10.59 6.04
N ASN A 82 16.27 11.61 5.49
CA ASN A 82 17.34 12.36 6.18
C ASN A 82 16.81 13.08 7.41
N PHE A 83 15.61 13.67 7.33
CA PHE A 83 14.95 14.26 8.48
C PHE A 83 14.70 13.22 9.58
N LEU A 84 14.10 12.08 9.26
CA LEU A 84 13.84 11.01 10.24
C LEU A 84 15.13 10.49 10.87
N LEU A 85 16.19 10.31 10.08
CA LEU A 85 17.52 9.91 10.59
C LEU A 85 18.11 10.96 11.54
N SER A 86 17.96 12.25 11.25
CA SER A 86 18.43 13.34 12.12
C SER A 86 17.70 13.39 13.47
N GLN A 87 16.45 12.91 13.51
CA GLN A 87 15.62 12.87 14.72
C GLN A 87 15.71 11.55 15.48
N ALA A 88 16.30 10.51 14.87
CA ALA A 88 16.44 9.21 15.49
C ALA A 88 17.38 9.28 16.70
N LYS A 89 16.99 8.60 17.78
CA LYS A 89 17.84 8.48 18.99
C LYS A 89 18.81 7.33 18.82
N THR A 90 20.03 7.51 19.28
CA THR A 90 21.02 6.42 19.35
C THR A 90 20.48 5.30 20.23
N SER A 91 20.34 4.10 19.66
CA SER A 91 19.84 2.90 20.31
C SER A 91 20.43 1.68 19.58
N PRO A 92 20.65 0.54 20.25
CA PRO A 92 20.97 -0.69 19.55
C PRO A 92 19.86 -1.07 18.55
N TRP A 93 20.25 -1.71 17.46
CA TRP A 93 19.30 -2.20 16.46
C TRP A 93 18.35 -3.22 17.09
N LEU A 94 17.04 -3.03 16.89
CA LEU A 94 16.00 -3.97 17.33
C LEU A 94 15.93 -5.21 16.44
N PHE A 95 16.31 -5.07 15.17
CA PHE A 95 16.29 -6.12 14.16
C PHE A 95 17.64 -6.20 13.46
N SER A 96 18.03 -7.40 13.02
CA SER A 96 19.22 -7.58 12.17
C SER A 96 19.04 -6.86 10.84
N GLN A 97 20.15 -6.45 10.22
CA GLN A 97 20.15 -5.83 8.89
C GLN A 97 19.63 -6.79 7.80
N GLU A 98 19.66 -8.10 8.06
CA GLU A 98 19.17 -9.13 7.15
C GLU A 98 17.64 -9.30 7.21
N ILE A 99 16.97 -8.78 8.25
CA ILE A 99 15.51 -8.88 8.40
C ILE A 99 14.86 -7.76 7.58
N PHE A 100 14.10 -8.16 6.56
CA PHE A 100 13.35 -7.20 5.73
C PHE A 100 12.05 -6.72 6.40
N THR A 101 11.34 -7.61 7.10
CA THR A 101 10.09 -7.30 7.79
C THR A 101 9.89 -8.23 8.98
N ASP A 102 9.20 -7.73 10.00
CA ASP A 102 8.74 -8.46 11.19
C ASP A 102 7.34 -9.07 11.02
N GLN A 103 6.72 -8.89 9.85
CA GLN A 103 5.39 -9.42 9.55
C GLN A 103 5.43 -10.93 9.23
N ASP A 104 4.40 -11.65 9.68
CA ASP A 104 4.22 -13.06 9.37
C ASP A 104 4.03 -13.27 7.85
N PRO A 105 4.78 -14.20 7.20
CA PRO A 105 4.62 -14.50 5.78
C PRO A 105 3.18 -14.85 5.38
N VAL A 106 2.39 -15.46 6.27
CA VAL A 106 0.98 -15.76 6.03
C VAL A 106 0.18 -14.47 5.85
N VAL A 107 0.33 -13.51 6.76
CA VAL A 107 -0.37 -12.22 6.71
C VAL A 107 0.01 -11.46 5.45
N ILE A 108 1.31 -11.47 5.12
CA ILE A 108 1.85 -10.85 3.91
C ILE A 108 1.18 -11.44 2.64
N ILE A 109 1.00 -12.76 2.58
CA ILE A 109 0.33 -13.43 1.46
C ILE A 109 -1.15 -13.04 1.40
N GLU A 110 -1.86 -13.09 2.53
CA GLU A 110 -3.27 -12.70 2.61
C GLU A 110 -3.49 -11.26 2.16
N ASP A 111 -2.66 -10.32 2.63
CA ASP A 111 -2.71 -8.91 2.24
C ASP A 111 -2.39 -8.71 0.76
N THR A 112 -1.48 -9.52 0.19
CA THR A 112 -1.17 -9.47 -1.24
C THR A 112 -2.39 -9.87 -2.08
N VAL A 113 -3.05 -10.96 -1.72
CA VAL A 113 -4.27 -11.41 -2.39
C VAL A 113 -5.39 -10.39 -2.22
N ARG A 114 -5.57 -9.85 -0.99
CA ARG A 114 -6.56 -8.81 -0.68
C ARG A 114 -6.33 -7.54 -1.49
N ALA A 115 -5.09 -7.07 -1.60
CA ALA A 115 -4.72 -5.93 -2.42
C ALA A 115 -5.03 -6.18 -3.90
N ARG A 116 -4.80 -7.40 -4.40
CA ARG A 116 -5.16 -7.74 -5.78
C ARG A 116 -6.68 -7.77 -5.99
N MET A 117 -7.42 -8.31 -5.03
CA MET A 117 -8.88 -8.30 -5.05
C MET A 117 -9.45 -6.88 -5.05
N LEU A 118 -8.86 -5.96 -4.28
CA LEU A 118 -9.24 -4.54 -4.28
C LEU A 118 -9.08 -3.88 -5.65
N ASN A 119 -8.06 -4.27 -6.42
CA ASN A 119 -7.83 -3.73 -7.75
C ASN A 119 -8.74 -4.34 -8.83
N ASP A 120 -9.04 -5.65 -8.73
CA ASP A 120 -9.73 -6.40 -9.78
C ASP A 120 -11.25 -6.55 -9.58
N LEU A 121 -11.74 -6.39 -8.35
CA LEU A 121 -13.15 -6.56 -8.01
C LEU A 121 -13.85 -5.21 -7.84
N PRO A 122 -15.11 -5.09 -8.29
CA PRO A 122 -15.84 -3.84 -8.21
C PRO A 122 -16.37 -3.57 -6.79
N GLN A 123 -16.54 -2.28 -6.48
CA GLN A 123 -17.36 -1.78 -5.37
C GLN A 123 -16.97 -2.37 -4.00
N GLU A 124 -17.95 -2.86 -3.26
CA GLU A 124 -17.85 -3.39 -1.90
C GLU A 124 -17.40 -4.85 -1.83
N VAL A 125 -17.28 -5.54 -2.97
CA VAL A 125 -17.01 -6.98 -3.03
C VAL A 125 -15.70 -7.39 -2.34
N PRO A 126 -14.55 -6.71 -2.56
CA PRO A 126 -13.30 -7.07 -1.88
C PRO A 126 -13.39 -6.98 -0.35
N TYR A 127 -14.17 -6.03 0.18
CA TYR A 127 -14.31 -5.82 1.64
C TYR A 127 -15.20 -6.87 2.31
N ARG A 128 -16.04 -7.55 1.54
CA ARG A 128 -16.97 -8.57 2.03
C ARG A 128 -16.41 -9.98 1.95
N ALA A 129 -15.34 -10.19 1.20
CA ALA A 129 -14.70 -11.48 1.03
C ALA A 129 -13.52 -11.63 2.00
N GLY A 130 -13.47 -12.77 2.70
CA GLY A 130 -12.32 -13.16 3.52
C GLY A 130 -11.26 -13.85 2.67
N VAL A 131 -9.99 -13.67 3.02
CA VAL A 131 -8.87 -14.43 2.44
C VAL A 131 -8.14 -15.07 3.61
N GLN A 132 -7.89 -16.37 3.50
CA GLN A 132 -7.12 -17.14 4.47
C GLN A 132 -6.15 -18.08 3.76
N VAL A 133 -4.94 -18.23 4.29
CA VAL A 133 -4.00 -19.25 3.79
C VAL A 133 -4.32 -20.60 4.45
N GLU A 134 -4.64 -21.62 3.65
CA GLU A 134 -4.92 -22.98 4.11
C GLU A 134 -3.64 -23.83 4.15
N TYR A 135 -2.73 -23.60 3.20
CA TYR A 135 -1.49 -24.35 3.09
C TYR A 135 -0.38 -23.46 2.55
N LEU A 136 0.81 -23.59 3.13
CA LEU A 136 2.00 -22.87 2.73
C LEU A 136 3.21 -23.80 2.90
N ASP A 137 3.97 -23.96 1.84
CA ASP A 137 5.17 -24.80 1.80
C ASP A 137 6.27 -24.08 1.02
N PHE A 138 7.35 -23.73 1.72
CA PHE A 138 8.51 -23.03 1.18
C PHE A 138 9.68 -23.98 0.86
N ASP A 139 9.64 -25.24 1.31
CA ASP A 139 10.78 -26.17 1.25
C ASP A 139 10.86 -26.93 -0.08
N ARG A 140 9.91 -26.67 -0.98
CA ARG A 140 9.89 -27.24 -2.33
C ARG A 140 10.71 -26.39 -3.28
N GLU A 141 11.19 -27.01 -4.37
CA GLU A 141 11.78 -26.28 -5.51
C GLU A 141 10.85 -25.17 -6.05
N GLN A 142 9.53 -25.36 -5.90
CA GLN A 142 8.53 -24.34 -6.18
C GLN A 142 7.66 -24.12 -4.95
N PRO A 143 7.71 -22.94 -4.33
CA PRO A 143 6.89 -22.66 -3.16
C PRO A 143 5.41 -22.78 -3.52
N MET A 144 4.67 -23.51 -2.70
CA MET A 144 3.25 -23.76 -2.90
C MET A 144 2.44 -23.05 -1.82
N CYS A 145 1.43 -22.30 -2.25
CA CYS A 145 0.47 -21.68 -1.37
C CYS A 145 -0.95 -21.97 -1.85
N VAL A 146 -1.83 -22.35 -0.92
CA VAL A 146 -3.26 -22.49 -1.14
C VAL A 146 -3.97 -21.46 -0.29
N CYS A 147 -4.71 -20.57 -0.95
CA CYS A 147 -5.54 -19.55 -0.30
C CYS A 147 -7.03 -19.90 -0.47
N LEU A 148 -7.78 -19.82 0.60
CA LEU A 148 -9.24 -19.90 0.61
C LEU A 148 -9.81 -18.47 0.52
N ILE A 149 -10.77 -18.27 -0.39
CA ILE A 149 -11.55 -17.03 -0.45
C ILE A 149 -12.96 -17.31 0.05
N GLU A 150 -13.27 -16.80 1.24
CA GLU A 150 -14.56 -16.95 1.88
C GLU A 150 -15.51 -15.86 1.38
N CYS A 151 -16.63 -16.27 0.80
CA CYS A 151 -17.65 -15.37 0.28
C CYS A 151 -18.93 -15.48 1.12
N PRO A 152 -19.57 -14.37 1.50
CA PRO A 152 -20.76 -14.40 2.36
C PRO A 152 -22.00 -14.94 1.64
N ASN A 153 -22.05 -14.85 0.31
CA ASN A 153 -23.14 -15.38 -0.49
C ASN A 153 -22.67 -15.77 -1.90
N GLN A 154 -23.49 -16.56 -2.59
CA GLN A 154 -23.19 -17.06 -3.93
C GLN A 154 -23.08 -15.94 -4.98
N ARG A 155 -23.70 -14.78 -4.74
CA ARG A 155 -23.58 -13.62 -5.63
C ARG A 155 -22.15 -13.07 -5.61
N VAL A 156 -21.57 -12.87 -4.43
CA VAL A 156 -20.17 -12.43 -4.27
C VAL A 156 -19.22 -13.48 -4.86
N GLU A 157 -19.44 -14.77 -4.56
CA GLU A 157 -18.65 -15.87 -5.13
C GLU A 157 -18.61 -15.84 -6.66
N ARG A 158 -19.75 -15.61 -7.33
CA ARG A 158 -19.82 -15.49 -8.80
C ARG A 158 -19.07 -14.28 -9.33
N VAL A 159 -19.11 -13.14 -8.62
CA VAL A 159 -18.38 -11.93 -9.03
C VAL A 159 -16.87 -12.11 -8.90
N VAL A 160 -16.42 -12.76 -7.82
CA VAL A 160 -15.01 -13.09 -7.57
C VAL A 160 -14.51 -14.08 -8.63
N THR A 161 -15.26 -15.16 -8.87
CA THR A 161 -14.92 -16.19 -9.86
C THR A 161 -14.91 -15.61 -11.28
N GLY A 162 -15.90 -14.76 -11.60
CA GLY A 162 -16.11 -14.21 -12.92
C GLY A 162 -16.60 -15.26 -13.94
N PRO A 163 -16.89 -14.83 -15.18
CA PRO A 163 -17.31 -15.75 -16.24
C PRO A 163 -16.23 -16.80 -16.51
N GLY A 164 -16.59 -18.08 -16.41
CA GLY A 164 -15.68 -19.21 -16.64
C GLY A 164 -14.50 -19.33 -15.67
N GLY A 165 -14.54 -18.64 -14.52
CA GLY A 165 -13.40 -18.65 -13.58
C GLY A 165 -12.20 -17.80 -14.01
N LEU A 166 -12.33 -17.04 -15.11
CA LEU A 166 -11.21 -16.28 -15.68
C LEU A 166 -10.72 -15.18 -14.73
N LYS A 167 -11.62 -14.59 -13.93
CA LYS A 167 -11.24 -13.49 -13.03
C LYS A 167 -10.41 -14.00 -11.86
N ILE A 168 -10.85 -15.07 -11.19
CA ILE A 168 -10.10 -15.66 -10.09
C ILE A 168 -8.75 -16.21 -10.57
N ARG A 169 -8.71 -16.81 -11.76
CA ARG A 169 -7.44 -17.25 -12.38
C ARG A 169 -6.50 -16.07 -12.60
N ARG A 170 -6.99 -14.95 -13.15
CA ARG A 170 -6.19 -13.73 -13.34
C ARG A 170 -5.63 -13.18 -12.03
N ILE A 171 -6.45 -13.13 -10.97
CA ILE A 171 -6.02 -12.70 -9.64
C ILE A 171 -4.89 -13.62 -9.15
N ALA A 172 -5.09 -14.94 -9.19
CA ALA A 172 -4.11 -15.93 -8.74
C ALA A 172 -2.80 -15.84 -9.54
N THR A 173 -2.87 -15.79 -10.87
CA THR A 173 -1.68 -15.64 -11.74
C THR A 173 -0.93 -14.34 -11.43
N THR A 174 -1.63 -13.23 -11.21
CA THR A 174 -0.96 -11.96 -10.93
C THR A 174 -0.29 -11.96 -9.56
N VAL A 175 -0.95 -12.53 -8.53
CA VAL A 175 -0.34 -12.68 -7.20
C VAL A 175 0.92 -13.55 -7.28
N TYR A 176 0.86 -14.66 -8.01
CA TYR A 176 2.02 -15.54 -8.23
C TYR A 176 3.18 -14.81 -8.92
N LEU A 177 2.90 -14.06 -10.00
CA LEU A 177 3.92 -13.32 -10.75
C LEU A 177 4.52 -12.15 -9.97
N LEU A 178 3.70 -11.36 -9.27
CA LEU A 178 4.17 -10.25 -8.43
C LEU A 178 5.09 -10.75 -7.31
N ARG A 179 4.78 -11.93 -6.75
CA ARG A 179 5.57 -12.53 -5.68
C ARG A 179 6.82 -13.27 -6.16
N MET A 180 6.88 -13.82 -7.37
CA MET A 180 8.17 -14.34 -7.86
C MET A 180 9.23 -13.23 -7.88
N ALA A 181 8.88 -11.99 -8.21
CA ALA A 181 9.83 -10.88 -8.13
C ALA A 181 10.23 -10.53 -6.68
N ASP A 182 9.27 -10.49 -5.76
CA ASP A 182 9.50 -10.01 -4.39
C ASP A 182 10.03 -11.10 -3.42
N LEU A 183 9.60 -12.36 -3.55
CA LEU A 183 10.06 -13.49 -2.72
C LEU A 183 11.41 -14.05 -3.19
N LEU A 184 11.72 -14.04 -4.49
CA LEU A 184 13.06 -14.43 -4.97
C LEU A 184 14.14 -13.45 -4.50
N LEU A 185 13.80 -12.17 -4.31
CA LEU A 185 14.71 -11.21 -3.66
C LEU A 185 15.01 -11.59 -2.21
N VAL A 186 14.03 -12.11 -1.46
CA VAL A 186 14.23 -12.62 -0.10
C VAL A 186 15.07 -13.91 -0.10
N GLN A 187 14.82 -14.83 -1.04
CA GLN A 187 15.55 -16.11 -1.12
C GLN A 187 17.00 -15.97 -1.64
N SER A 188 17.26 -15.05 -2.57
CA SER A 188 18.62 -14.77 -3.08
C SER A 188 19.58 -14.22 -2.02
N LEU A 189 19.04 -13.70 -0.91
CA LEU A 189 19.82 -13.21 0.22
C LEU A 189 19.95 -14.24 1.36
N SER A 190 19.07 -15.26 1.41
CA SER A 190 19.16 -16.38 2.35
C SER A 190 19.91 -17.60 1.82
N GLY A 191 20.22 -17.64 0.51
CA GLY A 191 20.88 -18.78 -0.14
C GLY A 191 22.03 -18.34 -1.03
N VAL A 192 23.26 -18.37 -0.51
CA VAL A 192 24.42 -18.62 -1.35
C VAL A 192 24.49 -20.14 -1.53
N ASP A 193 24.16 -20.62 -2.73
CA ASP A 193 25.02 -21.58 -3.42
C ASP A 193 24.72 -21.64 -4.92
N SER A 194 25.81 -21.68 -5.66
CA SER A 194 25.95 -21.59 -7.10
C SER A 194 25.46 -22.85 -7.83
N SER A 195 24.45 -22.71 -8.69
CA SER A 195 24.43 -23.35 -10.02
C SER A 195 23.24 -22.83 -10.83
N VAL A 196 23.54 -22.33 -12.03
CA VAL A 196 22.58 -21.80 -13.01
C VAL A 196 21.87 -22.99 -13.66
N GLY A 197 20.54 -23.04 -13.54
CA GLY A 197 19.67 -23.98 -14.24
C GLY A 197 18.46 -23.25 -14.82
N GLU A 198 18.24 -23.38 -16.12
CA GLU A 198 17.24 -22.69 -16.93
C GLU A 198 15.80 -22.77 -16.38
N LEU A 199 15.12 -21.62 -16.29
CA LEU A 199 13.68 -21.55 -15.99
C LEU A 199 12.87 -22.07 -17.18
N SER A 200 12.37 -23.31 -17.09
CA SER A 200 11.25 -23.75 -17.92
C SER A 200 9.92 -23.27 -17.30
N VAL A 201 9.19 -22.44 -18.04
CA VAL A 201 7.85 -21.98 -17.68
C VAL A 201 6.85 -23.13 -17.90
N MET A 202 6.33 -23.73 -16.82
CA MET A 202 5.20 -24.67 -16.88
C MET A 202 3.95 -24.08 -16.21
N GLU A 203 2.79 -24.28 -16.84
CA GLU A 203 1.53 -23.69 -16.42
C GLU A 203 0.96 -24.29 -15.11
N PRO A 204 0.41 -23.47 -14.20
CA PRO A 204 -0.22 -23.93 -12.97
C PRO A 204 -1.59 -24.59 -13.21
N SER A 205 -1.83 -25.71 -12.51
CA SER A 205 -3.10 -26.43 -12.49
C SER A 205 -4.02 -25.92 -11.35
N TYR A 206 -5.23 -25.48 -11.70
CA TYR A 206 -6.20 -24.91 -10.75
C TYR A 206 -7.35 -25.90 -10.48
N GLY A 207 -7.54 -26.29 -9.21
CA GLY A 207 -8.64 -27.16 -8.78
C GLY A 207 -9.69 -26.40 -7.97
N ILE A 208 -10.94 -26.31 -8.46
CA ILE A 208 -12.07 -25.76 -7.71
C ILE A 208 -12.69 -26.89 -6.87
N LYS A 209 -12.52 -26.87 -5.54
CA LYS A 209 -13.23 -27.78 -4.64
C LYS A 209 -14.47 -27.08 -4.06
N LYS A 210 -15.68 -27.48 -4.53
CA LYS A 210 -16.93 -27.10 -3.87
C LYS A 210 -17.16 -28.00 -2.66
N LYS A 211 -17.14 -27.43 -1.46
CA LYS A 211 -17.55 -28.13 -0.23
C LYS A 211 -19.07 -28.29 -0.27
N ARG A 212 -19.57 -29.50 -0.54
CA ARG A 212 -20.99 -29.85 -0.38
C ARG A 212 -21.31 -29.81 1.12
N GLN A 213 -22.18 -28.89 1.55
CA GLN A 213 -22.82 -28.99 2.86
C GLN A 213 -23.73 -30.23 2.83
N LYS A 214 -23.53 -31.14 3.80
CA LYS A 214 -24.42 -32.28 4.02
C LYS A 214 -25.69 -31.78 4.71
N GLU A 215 -26.83 -32.20 4.16
CA GLU A 215 -28.16 -32.15 4.80
C GLU A 215 -28.19 -32.99 6.08
#